data_AF-A0A978SQN2-F1
#
_entry.id   AF-A0A978SQN2-F1
#
_cell.length_a   1.000
_cell.length_b   1.000
_cell.length_c   1.000
_cell.angle_alpha   90.00
_cell.angle_beta   90.00
_cell.angle_gamma   90.00
#
_symmetry.space_group_name_H-M   'P 1'
#
loop_
_entity.id
_entity.type
_entity.pdbx_description
1 polymer ?
#
loop_
_entity_poly.entity_id
_entity_poly.type
_entity_poly.pdbx_seq_one_letter_code
_entity_poly.pdbx_strand_id
1 'polypeptide(L)'
;MKPAPQQIKLSKRKVRLTVLLPLSCCLLPVTCCLPPHAAPPAVAQTLDTRKAEADRLSKQGQQLLDAGRVKEAIVAFEAALKLYQSIGDRAQEGAVLSNSRYENDSHKNVRF
;
A
#
# COMPACT_ATOMS: atom_id res chain seq x y z
N MET A 1 -33.30 -34.74 -16.07
CA MET A 1 -31.92 -35.27 -15.97
C MET A 1 -31.18 -34.53 -14.88
N LYS A 2 -30.73 -35.23 -13.83
CA LYS A 2 -29.89 -34.68 -12.74
C LYS A 2 -28.43 -35.06 -13.00
N PRO A 3 -27.46 -34.14 -13.00
CA PRO A 3 -26.07 -34.52 -12.82
C PRO A 3 -25.77 -34.80 -11.35
N ALA A 4 -25.08 -35.92 -11.11
CA ALA A 4 -24.68 -36.43 -9.81
C ALA A 4 -23.55 -35.60 -9.18
N PRO A 5 -23.41 -35.59 -7.84
CA PRO A 5 -22.38 -34.84 -7.14
C PRO A 5 -21.01 -35.51 -7.28
N GLN A 6 -20.03 -34.80 -7.85
CA GLN A 6 -18.64 -35.26 -7.84
C GLN A 6 -17.98 -34.97 -6.49
N GLN A 7 -17.66 -36.07 -5.81
CA GLN A 7 -16.91 -36.18 -4.57
C GLN A 7 -15.47 -35.67 -4.77
N ILE A 8 -15.16 -34.47 -4.28
CA ILE A 8 -13.76 -34.04 -4.11
C ILE A 8 -13.27 -34.62 -2.77
N LYS A 9 -12.45 -35.68 -2.89
CA LYS A 9 -11.80 -36.38 -1.78
C LYS A 9 -11.18 -35.41 -0.77
N LEU A 10 -11.74 -35.36 0.43
CA LEU A 10 -11.07 -34.81 1.61
C LEU A 10 -9.86 -35.68 1.94
N SER A 11 -8.67 -35.16 1.70
CA SER A 11 -7.44 -35.66 2.30
C SER A 11 -6.43 -34.55 2.29
N LYS A 12 -6.09 -33.99 3.46
CA LYS A 12 -4.72 -33.96 3.99
C LYS A 12 -4.74 -33.70 5.50
N ARG A 13 -4.58 -34.80 6.23
CA ARG A 13 -3.71 -34.99 7.41
C ARG A 13 -3.79 -33.93 8.53
N LYS A 14 -4.43 -34.33 9.64
CA LYS A 14 -4.21 -33.75 10.98
C LYS A 14 -2.72 -33.90 11.34
N VAL A 15 -1.99 -32.81 11.42
CA VAL A 15 -0.70 -32.77 12.11
C VAL A 15 -0.90 -31.96 13.37
N ARG A 16 -1.18 -32.66 14.48
CA ARG A 16 -1.01 -32.07 15.82
C ARG A 16 0.49 -32.04 16.09
N LEU A 17 1.12 -30.90 15.86
CA LEU A 17 2.50 -30.67 16.25
C LEU A 17 2.50 -29.93 17.58
N THR A 18 2.37 -30.69 18.66
CA THR A 18 2.57 -30.22 20.03
C THR A 18 4.07 -30.00 20.22
N VAL A 19 4.54 -28.76 20.05
CA VAL A 19 5.91 -28.39 20.44
C VAL A 19 5.84 -27.88 21.87
N LEU A 20 6.25 -28.74 22.81
CA LEU A 20 6.56 -28.39 24.19
C LEU A 20 7.67 -27.32 24.18
N LEU A 21 7.34 -26.07 24.53
CA LEU A 21 8.36 -25.07 24.85
C LEU A 21 9.02 -25.45 26.19
N PRO A 22 10.35 -25.56 26.28
CA PRO A 22 11.01 -25.77 27.55
C PRO A 22 10.89 -24.49 28.38
N LEU A 23 10.30 -24.68 29.56
CA LEU A 23 10.45 -23.84 30.73
C LEU A 23 11.94 -23.57 30.99
N SER A 24 12.28 -22.31 31.29
CA SER A 24 13.52 -21.87 31.95
C SER A 24 14.79 -21.75 31.09
N CYS A 25 15.23 -20.52 30.82
CA CYS A 25 16.60 -20.11 31.15
C CYS A 25 16.74 -18.57 31.11
N CYS A 26 16.79 -17.99 32.30
CA CYS A 26 17.54 -16.79 32.67
C CYS A 26 17.12 -15.42 32.10
N LEU A 27 16.65 -14.60 33.05
CA LEU A 27 16.77 -13.15 33.02
C LEU A 27 18.18 -12.73 32.60
N LEU A 28 18.30 -11.87 31.59
CA LEU A 28 19.48 -11.04 31.39
C LEU A 28 19.04 -9.58 31.18
N PRO A 29 19.52 -8.64 32.02
CA PRO A 29 19.29 -7.22 31.83
C PRO A 29 20.34 -6.70 30.85
N VAL A 30 20.03 -6.70 29.55
CA VAL A 30 20.87 -6.05 28.53
C VAL A 30 19.96 -5.32 27.54
N THR A 31 19.36 -4.22 27.99
CA THR A 31 18.64 -3.27 27.11
C THR A 31 19.51 -2.06 26.77
N CYS A 32 20.83 -2.11 27.01
CA CYS A 32 21.66 -0.90 26.97
C CYS A 32 22.40 -0.62 25.65
N CYS A 33 22.17 -1.35 24.56
CA CYS A 33 22.77 -1.03 23.26
C CYS A 33 21.84 -1.38 22.10
N LEU A 34 20.78 -0.58 21.90
CA LEU A 34 20.10 -0.50 20.61
C LEU A 34 20.93 0.44 19.70
N PRO A 35 21.62 -0.04 18.65
CA PRO A 35 21.98 0.84 17.56
C PRO A 35 20.69 1.41 16.94
N PRO A 36 20.69 2.65 16.43
CA PRO A 36 19.49 3.27 15.88
C PRO A 36 18.97 2.41 14.73
N HIS A 37 17.85 1.75 14.98
CA HIS A 37 16.91 1.10 14.07
C HIS A 37 17.33 1.13 12.59
N ALA A 38 18.20 0.20 12.19
CA ALA A 38 18.22 -0.24 10.81
C ALA A 38 16.94 -1.05 10.61
N ALA A 39 15.91 -0.42 10.05
CA ALA A 39 14.71 -1.13 9.65
C ALA A 39 15.12 -2.32 8.76
N PRO A 40 14.51 -3.50 8.90
CA PRO A 40 14.87 -4.65 8.08
C PRO A 40 14.78 -4.28 6.60
N PRO A 41 15.73 -4.74 5.75
CA PRO A 41 15.79 -4.34 4.34
C PRO A 41 14.48 -4.59 3.58
N ALA A 42 13.70 -5.58 4.00
CA ALA A 42 12.36 -5.83 3.47
C ALA A 42 11.40 -4.63 3.65
N VAL A 43 11.45 -3.92 4.78
CA VAL A 43 10.61 -2.73 5.02
C VAL A 43 11.03 -1.58 4.11
N ALA A 44 12.34 -1.32 4.01
CA ALA A 44 12.87 -0.32 3.08
C ALA A 44 12.48 -0.60 1.62
N GLN A 45 12.58 -1.86 1.17
CA GLN A 45 12.18 -2.26 -0.18
C GLN A 45 10.68 -2.04 -0.43
N THR A 46 9.83 -2.34 0.54
CA THR A 46 8.38 -2.13 0.40
C THR A 46 8.00 -0.65 0.36
N LEU A 47 8.70 0.20 1.12
CA LEU A 47 8.48 1.65 1.10
C LEU A 47 8.90 2.25 -0.25
N ASP A 48 10.06 1.84 -0.76
CA ASP A 48 10.57 2.31 -2.06
C ASP A 48 9.64 1.90 -3.22
N THR A 49 9.17 0.64 -3.19
CA THR A 49 8.22 0.12 -4.18
C THR A 49 6.91 0.91 -4.17
N ARG A 50 6.35 1.19 -2.98
CA ARG A 50 5.11 1.97 -2.86
C ARG A 50 5.27 3.42 -3.29
N LYS A 51 6.44 4.01 -3.03
CA LYS A 51 6.76 5.36 -3.51
C LYS A 51 6.82 5.41 -5.03
N ALA A 52 7.51 4.46 -5.65
CA ALA A 52 7.58 4.37 -7.11
C ALA A 52 6.20 4.18 -7.76
N GLU A 53 5.31 3.41 -7.13
CA GLU A 53 3.93 3.25 -7.59
C GLU A 53 3.12 4.56 -7.47
N ALA A 54 3.25 5.28 -6.35
CA ALA A 54 2.62 6.58 -6.16
C ALA A 54 3.09 7.61 -7.20
N ASP A 55 4.41 7.66 -7.46
CA ASP A 55 5.00 8.55 -8.47
C ASP A 55 4.46 8.24 -9.87
N ARG A 56 4.30 6.95 -10.20
CA ARG A 56 3.72 6.52 -11.48
C ARG A 56 2.26 6.97 -11.62
N LEU A 57 1.46 6.80 -10.57
CA LEU A 57 0.05 7.22 -10.58
C LEU A 57 -0.08 8.75 -10.69
N SER A 58 0.78 9.51 -10.02
CA SER A 58 0.84 10.96 -10.14
C SER A 58 1.15 11.40 -11.58
N LYS A 59 2.17 10.79 -12.20
CA LYS A 59 2.50 11.04 -13.62
C LYS A 59 1.36 10.68 -14.57
N GLN A 60 0.68 9.56 -14.31
CA GLN A 60 -0.49 9.16 -15.09
C GLN A 60 -1.62 10.18 -14.95
N GLY A 61 -1.86 10.69 -13.74
CA GLY A 61 -2.81 11.77 -13.51
C GLY A 61 -2.50 12.99 -14.36
N GLN A 62 -1.23 13.39 -14.42
CA GLN A 62 -0.79 14.53 -15.26
C GLN A 62 -1.07 14.27 -16.74
N GLN A 63 -0.71 13.11 -17.26
CA GLN A 63 -0.99 12.73 -18.64
C GLN A 63 -2.50 12.72 -18.97
N LEU A 64 -3.33 12.35 -18.00
CA LEU A 64 -4.78 12.38 -18.14
C LEU A 64 -5.33 13.82 -18.16
N LEU A 65 -4.73 14.74 -17.39
CA LEU A 65 -5.04 16.17 -17.48
C LEU A 65 -4.67 16.74 -18.84
N ASP A 66 -3.47 16.44 -19.32
CA ASP A 66 -2.98 16.88 -20.62
C ASP A 66 -3.90 16.35 -21.76
N ALA A 67 -4.52 15.18 -21.55
CA ALA A 67 -5.52 14.60 -22.44
C ALA A 67 -6.97 15.09 -22.21
N GLY A 68 -7.20 16.03 -21.29
CA GLY A 68 -8.52 16.57 -20.94
C GLY A 68 -9.43 15.60 -20.14
N ARG A 69 -8.91 14.44 -19.72
CA ARG A 69 -9.64 13.40 -18.98
C ARG A 69 -9.63 13.68 -17.47
N VAL A 70 -10.11 14.87 -17.10
CA VAL A 70 -9.99 15.43 -15.74
C VAL A 70 -10.52 14.49 -14.65
N LYS A 71 -11.68 13.86 -14.86
CA LYS A 71 -12.25 12.93 -13.87
C LYS A 71 -11.34 11.74 -13.57
N GLU A 72 -10.68 11.21 -14.60
CA GLU A 72 -9.79 10.06 -14.47
C GLU A 72 -8.45 10.46 -13.88
N ALA A 73 -7.99 11.67 -14.19
CA ALA A 73 -6.82 12.26 -13.54
C ALA A 73 -7.02 12.37 -12.03
N ILE A 74 -8.18 12.87 -11.59
CA ILE A 74 -8.52 12.98 -10.16
C ILE A 74 -8.44 11.60 -9.48
N VAL A 75 -9.00 10.56 -10.09
CA VAL A 75 -8.92 9.19 -9.56
C VAL A 75 -7.47 8.71 -9.45
N ALA A 76 -6.62 9.00 -10.45
CA ALA A 76 -5.20 8.64 -10.41
C ALA A 76 -4.45 9.39 -9.30
N PHE A 77 -4.73 10.68 -9.11
CA PHE A 77 -4.17 11.48 -8.02
C PHE A 77 -4.63 11.00 -6.65
N GLU A 78 -5.90 10.64 -6.47
CA GLU A 78 -6.40 10.06 -5.20
C GLU A 78 -5.73 8.73 -4.87
N ALA A 79 -5.45 7.89 -5.87
CA ALA A 79 -4.72 6.65 -5.68
C ALA A 79 -3.27 6.90 -5.26
N ALA A 80 -2.58 7.85 -5.92
CA ALA A 80 -1.24 8.27 -5.53
C ALA A 80 -1.20 8.82 -4.10
N LEU A 81 -2.20 9.62 -3.73
CA LEU A 81 -2.34 10.22 -2.40
C LEU A 81 -2.41 9.16 -1.31
N LYS A 82 -3.25 8.13 -1.49
CA LYS A 82 -3.38 7.03 -0.52
C LYS A 82 -2.06 6.29 -0.32
N LEU A 83 -1.27 6.12 -1.38
CA LEU A 83 0.03 5.49 -1.29
C LEU A 83 1.06 6.37 -0.58
N TYR A 84 1.14 7.66 -0.92
CA TYR A 84 2.02 8.61 -0.21
C TYR A 84 1.67 8.71 1.28
N GLN A 85 0.38 8.71 1.64
CA GLN A 85 -0.08 8.64 3.03
C GLN A 85 0.34 7.32 3.70
N SER A 86 0.25 6.19 2.99
CA SER A 86 0.63 4.88 3.53
C SER A 86 2.12 4.74 3.85
N ILE A 87 2.98 5.53 3.22
CA ILE A 87 4.44 5.57 3.43
C ILE A 87 4.88 6.78 4.27
N GLY A 88 3.96 7.67 4.65
CA GLY A 88 4.25 8.87 5.43
C GLY A 88 4.93 10.01 4.65
N ASP A 89 4.88 10.00 3.31
CA ASP A 89 5.48 11.03 2.45
C ASP A 89 4.55 12.26 2.32
N ARG A 90 4.55 13.10 3.36
CA ARG A 90 3.72 14.32 3.43
C ARG A 90 4.09 15.40 2.40
N ALA A 91 5.30 15.35 1.85
CA ALA A 91 5.73 16.31 0.84
C ALA A 91 5.02 16.04 -0.50
N GLN A 92 4.98 14.77 -0.91
CA GLN A 92 4.27 14.38 -2.13
C GLN A 92 2.74 14.44 -1.98
N GLU A 93 2.24 14.23 -0.76
CA GLU A 93 0.82 14.45 -0.44
C GLU A 93 0.37 15.87 -0.83
N GLY A 94 1.14 16.89 -0.45
CA GLY A 94 0.82 18.29 -0.78
C GLY A 94 0.86 18.61 -2.27
N ALA A 95 1.81 18.03 -3.01
CA ALA A 95 1.94 18.22 -4.45
C ALA A 95 0.72 17.64 -5.21
N VAL A 96 0.33 16.41 -4.87
CA VAL A 96 -0.83 15.72 -5.47
C VAL A 96 -2.14 16.45 -5.15
N LEU A 97 -2.31 16.91 -3.92
CA LEU A 97 -3.51 17.66 -3.50
C LEU A 97 -3.63 19.02 -4.20
N SER A 98 -2.50 19.71 -4.39
CA SER A 98 -2.50 21.00 -5.09
C SER A 98 -2.92 20.82 -6.54
N ASN A 99 -2.40 19.78 -7.19
CA ASN A 99 -2.73 19.47 -8.58
C ASN A 99 -4.20 19.05 -8.75
N SER A 100 -4.72 18.16 -7.90
CA SER A 100 -6.12 17.72 -8.01
C SER A 100 -7.13 18.83 -7.70
N ARG A 101 -6.83 19.73 -6.74
CA ARG A 101 -7.70 20.86 -6.37
C ARG A 101 -7.81 21.88 -7.50
N TYR A 102 -6.69 22.28 -8.08
CA TYR A 102 -6.66 23.26 -9.18
C TYR A 102 -7.53 22.81 -10.36
N GLU A 103 -7.47 21.54 -10.71
CA GLU A 103 -8.20 20.95 -11.83
C GLU A 103 -9.69 20.78 -11.54
N ASN A 104 -10.04 20.40 -10.32
CA ASN A 104 -11.43 20.29 -9.91
C ASN A 104 -12.14 21.65 -9.89
N ASP A 105 -11.46 22.71 -9.44
CA ASP A 105 -12.00 24.07 -9.47
C ASP A 105 -12.11 24.61 -10.90
N SER A 106 -11.11 24.35 -11.74
CA SER A 106 -11.12 24.71 -13.16
C SER A 106 -12.28 24.04 -13.91
N HIS A 107 -12.53 22.74 -13.69
CA HIS A 107 -13.62 22.03 -14.36
C HIS A 107 -15.02 22.47 -13.86
N LYS A 108 -15.15 22.92 -12.61
CA LYS A 108 -16.44 23.46 -12.11
C LYS A 108 -16.78 24.82 -12.70
N ASN A 109 -15.76 25.62 -13.05
CA ASN A 109 -15.95 26.98 -13.53
C ASN A 109 -16.30 27.09 -15.03
N VAL A 110 -16.31 25.96 -15.76
CA VAL A 110 -16.60 25.90 -17.21
C VAL A 110 -18.02 25.37 -17.50
N ARG A 111 -18.77 24.91 -16.50
CA ARG A 111 -20.18 24.55 -16.67
C ARG A 111 -21.06 25.80 -16.46
N PHE A 112 -21.43 26.46 -17.56
CA PHE A 112 -22.57 27.36 -17.63
C PHE A 112 -23.81 26.59 -18.12
#